data_AF-A0A6C0J4W8-F1
#
_entry.id   AF-A0A6C0J4W8-F1
#
_cell.length_a   1.000
_cell.length_b   1.000
_cell.length_c   1.000
_cell.angle_alpha   90.00
_cell.angle_beta   90.00
_cell.angle_gamma   90.00
#
_symmetry.space_group_name_H-M   'P 1'
#
loop_
_entity.id
_entity.type
_entity.pdbx_description
1 polymer ?
#
loop_
_entity_poly.entity_id
_entity_poly.type
_entity_poly.pdbx_seq_one_letter_code
_entity_poly.pdbx_strand_id
1 'polypeptide(L)'
;MNNTNRKLLFALICIPIRLLISYIPQTTLLSDTMFKFMGIALLLISSSLMFLYFTNGRMNAFEGGGKTWWAKLRIFHSIFYLLAGLLILYSNKYIKYASIPLLMDVLLGIGGFVVFR
;
A
#
# COMPACT_ATOMS: atom_id res chain seq x y z
N MET A 1 -2.80 -17.60 15.94
CA MET A 1 -1.46 -17.44 15.33
C MET A 1 -0.56 -16.73 16.33
N ASN A 2 0.62 -17.30 16.65
CA ASN A 2 1.54 -16.67 17.62
C ASN A 2 2.10 -15.33 17.08
N ASN A 3 2.66 -14.48 17.94
CA ASN A 3 3.17 -13.16 17.53
C ASN A 3 4.32 -13.25 16.52
N THR A 4 5.19 -14.26 16.66
CA THR A 4 6.34 -14.48 15.76
C THR A 4 5.90 -14.71 14.32
N ASN A 5 4.89 -15.57 14.10
CA ASN A 5 4.36 -15.89 12.78
C ASN A 5 3.75 -14.66 12.09
N ARG A 6 3.21 -13.71 12.87
CA ARG A 6 2.61 -12.47 12.35
C ARG A 6 3.66 -11.46 11.91
N LYS A 7 4.73 -11.33 12.70
CA LYS A 7 5.89 -10.51 12.34
C LYS A 7 6.58 -11.08 11.09
N LEU A 8 6.73 -12.41 11.02
CA LEU A 8 7.25 -13.10 9.82
C LEU A 8 6.35 -12.90 8.59
N LEU A 9 5.02 -13.01 8.75
CA LEU A 9 4.09 -12.77 7.63
C LEU A 9 4.22 -11.34 7.08
N PHE A 10 4.31 -10.35 7.97
CA PHE A 10 4.51 -8.96 7.56
C PHE A 10 5.86 -8.79 6.83
N ALA A 11 6.94 -9.36 7.37
CA ALA A 11 8.28 -9.23 6.84
C ALA A 11 8.52 -9.98 5.53
N LEU A 12 7.97 -11.20 5.38
CA LEU A 12 8.27 -12.10 4.26
C LEU A 12 7.21 -12.10 3.16
N ILE A 13 5.99 -11.65 3.46
CA ILE A 13 4.90 -11.60 2.47
C ILE A 13 4.48 -10.16 2.21
N CYS A 14 4.14 -9.39 3.24
CA CYS A 14 3.60 -8.05 3.04
C CYS A 14 4.62 -7.08 2.45
N ILE A 15 5.82 -6.98 3.04
CA ILE A 15 6.86 -6.07 2.54
C ILE A 15 7.33 -6.46 1.12
N PRO A 16 7.67 -7.74 0.82
CA PRO A 16 8.15 -8.10 -0.50
C PRO A 16 7.12 -7.87 -1.60
N ILE A 17 5.83 -8.19 -1.34
CA ILE A 17 4.76 -7.91 -2.31
C ILE A 17 4.63 -6.40 -2.56
N ARG A 18 4.68 -5.57 -1.53
CA ARG A 18 4.61 -4.11 -1.71
C ARG A 18 5.82 -3.55 -2.46
N LEU A 19 7.02 -4.06 -2.18
CA LEU A 19 8.22 -3.70 -2.92
C LEU A 19 8.11 -4.09 -4.39
N LEU A 20 7.61 -5.29 -4.70
CA LEU A 20 7.33 -5.72 -6.08
C LEU A 20 6.33 -4.77 -6.75
N ILE A 21 5.21 -4.45 -6.10
CA ILE A 21 4.21 -3.49 -6.62
C ILE A 21 4.84 -2.10 -6.86
N SER A 22 5.73 -1.65 -5.97
CA SER A 22 6.43 -0.36 -6.13
C SER A 22 7.42 -0.37 -7.30
N TYR A 23 7.99 -1.52 -7.61
CA TYR A 23 8.97 -1.67 -8.70
C TYR A 23 8.32 -1.88 -10.07
N ILE A 24 7.14 -2.50 -10.13
CA ILE A 24 6.41 -2.78 -11.38
C ILE A 24 6.34 -1.58 -12.35
N PRO A 25 6.04 -0.34 -11.92
CA PRO A 25 6.00 0.81 -12.82
C PRO A 25 7.34 1.18 -13.48
N GLN A 26 8.48 0.70 -12.96
CA GLN A 26 9.80 0.85 -13.61
C GLN A 26 10.05 -0.16 -14.73
N THR A 27 9.25 -1.22 -14.80
CA THR A 27 9.47 -2.33 -15.72
C THR A 27 8.64 -2.21 -16.99
N THR A 28 8.98 -2.99 -18.00
CA THR A 28 8.19 -3.18 -19.23
C THR A 28 7.35 -4.45 -19.18
N LEU A 29 7.05 -4.99 -17.98
CA LEU A 29 6.37 -6.27 -17.79
C LEU A 29 4.86 -6.20 -18.09
N LEU A 30 4.25 -5.02 -17.94
CA LEU A 30 2.81 -4.82 -18.14
C LEU A 30 2.56 -4.02 -19.43
N SER A 31 1.46 -4.33 -20.10
CA SER A 31 0.93 -3.50 -21.18
C SER A 31 0.24 -2.25 -20.62
N ASP A 32 0.06 -1.22 -21.46
CA ASP A 32 -0.64 0.01 -21.09
C ASP A 32 -2.02 -0.24 -20.48
N THR A 33 -2.77 -1.21 -21.02
CA THR A 33 -4.08 -1.59 -20.48
C THR A 33 -3.97 -2.18 -19.08
N MET A 34 -2.96 -3.03 -18.83
CA MET A 34 -2.69 -3.60 -17.51
C MET A 34 -2.28 -2.51 -16.51
N PHE A 35 -1.49 -1.53 -16.93
CA PHE A 35 -1.18 -0.37 -16.09
C PHE A 35 -2.45 0.43 -15.75
N LYS A 36 -3.37 0.66 -16.69
CA LYS A 36 -4.65 1.32 -16.36
C LYS A 36 -5.46 0.54 -15.32
N PHE A 37 -5.54 -0.79 -15.44
CA PHE A 37 -6.18 -1.61 -14.41
C PHE A 37 -5.48 -1.51 -13.06
N MET A 38 -4.14 -1.51 -13.05
CA MET A 38 -3.36 -1.25 -11.83
C MET A 38 -3.71 0.11 -11.23
N GLY A 39 -3.75 1.18 -12.02
CA GLY A 39 -4.13 2.51 -11.55
C GLY A 39 -5.52 2.55 -10.90
N ILE A 40 -6.52 1.94 -11.54
CA ILE A 40 -7.88 1.82 -11.00
C ILE A 40 -7.87 1.01 -9.69
N ALA A 41 -7.14 -0.09 -9.62
CA ALA A 41 -7.02 -0.89 -8.41
C ALA A 41 -6.38 -0.11 -7.26
N LEU A 42 -5.34 0.70 -7.52
CA LEU A 42 -4.71 1.55 -6.50
C LEU A 42 -5.68 2.65 -6.01
N LEU A 43 -6.49 3.24 -6.89
CA LEU A 43 -7.54 4.18 -6.50
C LEU A 43 -8.60 3.51 -5.61
N LEU A 44 -9.01 2.29 -5.93
CA LEU A 44 -9.96 1.53 -5.11
C LEU A 44 -9.38 1.22 -3.71
N ILE A 45 -8.11 0.83 -3.64
CA ILE A 45 -7.38 0.63 -2.37
C ILE A 45 -7.35 1.95 -1.59
N SER A 46 -7.02 3.06 -2.24
CA SER A 46 -6.98 4.38 -1.59
C SER A 46 -8.34 4.77 -0.99
N SER A 47 -9.43 4.65 -1.76
CA SER A 47 -10.79 4.94 -1.30
C SER A 47 -11.19 4.05 -0.13
N SER A 48 -10.81 2.77 -0.17
CA SER A 48 -11.08 1.81 0.93
C SER A 48 -10.34 2.20 2.21
N LEU A 49 -9.07 2.59 2.11
CA LEU A 49 -8.27 3.03 3.25
C LEU A 49 -8.79 4.35 3.85
N MET A 50 -9.18 5.29 2.98
CA MET A 50 -9.77 6.56 3.39
C MET A 50 -11.11 6.33 4.12
N PHE A 51 -11.98 5.48 3.56
CA PHE A 51 -13.24 5.09 4.20
C PHE A 51 -12.99 4.48 5.59
N LEU A 52 -12.06 3.51 5.69
CA LEU A 52 -11.71 2.88 6.97
C LEU A 52 -11.10 3.85 7.99
N TYR A 53 -10.41 4.89 7.53
CA TYR A 53 -9.87 5.93 8.41
C TYR A 53 -11.00 6.78 9.00
N PHE A 54 -11.90 7.32 8.16
CA PHE A 54 -12.98 8.19 8.64
C PHE A 54 -14.06 7.45 9.44
N THR A 55 -14.32 6.19 9.11
CA THR A 55 -15.33 5.38 9.83
C THR A 55 -14.79 4.70 11.09
N ASN A 56 -13.49 4.83 11.39
CA ASN A 56 -12.82 4.02 12.40
C ASN A 56 -13.12 2.52 12.22
N GLY A 57 -13.18 2.05 10.97
CA GLY A 57 -13.42 0.64 10.66
C GLY A 57 -12.22 -0.23 11.03
N ARG A 58 -12.45 -1.53 11.31
CA ARG A 58 -11.37 -2.52 11.56
C ARG A 58 -10.32 -2.08 12.59
N MET A 59 -10.74 -1.48 13.70
CA MET A 59 -9.82 -1.08 14.79
C MET A 59 -9.22 -2.29 15.52
N ASN A 60 -9.92 -3.42 15.47
CA ASN A 60 -9.49 -4.68 16.04
C ASN A 60 -9.25 -5.73 14.95
N ALA A 61 -8.08 -5.70 14.33
CA ALA A 61 -7.71 -6.64 13.28
C ALA A 61 -6.98 -7.87 13.84
N PHE A 62 -7.47 -9.06 13.48
CA PHE A 62 -6.84 -10.34 13.85
C PHE A 62 -5.46 -10.50 13.23
N GLU A 63 -5.14 -9.82 12.13
CA GLU A 63 -3.79 -9.81 11.55
C GLU A 63 -2.86 -8.81 12.26
N GLY A 64 -3.37 -7.71 12.82
CA GLY A 64 -2.58 -6.61 13.40
C GLY A 64 -2.13 -6.75 14.86
N GLY A 65 -2.95 -7.37 15.71
CA GLY A 65 -2.50 -7.75 17.04
C GLY A 65 -3.60 -8.07 18.02
N GLY A 66 -4.85 -8.08 17.56
CA GLY A 66 -5.96 -7.65 18.39
C GLY A 66 -6.22 -6.14 18.20
N LYS A 67 -5.19 -5.29 18.24
CA LYS A 67 -5.29 -3.84 17.93
C LYS A 67 -4.58 -3.48 16.62
N THR A 68 -5.27 -2.72 15.76
CA THR A 68 -4.74 -2.30 14.46
C THR A 68 -3.76 -1.13 14.62
N TRP A 69 -2.47 -1.44 14.78
CA TRP A 69 -1.41 -0.44 15.00
C TRP A 69 -1.26 0.55 13.82
N TRP A 70 -1.53 0.10 12.59
CA TRP A 70 -1.47 0.92 11.38
C TRP A 70 -2.74 1.77 11.14
N ALA A 71 -3.72 1.77 12.06
CA ALA A 71 -4.98 2.49 11.87
C ALA A 71 -4.79 3.99 11.62
N LYS A 72 -3.88 4.63 12.38
CA LYS A 72 -3.57 6.06 12.23
C LYS A 72 -2.78 6.37 10.96
N LEU A 73 -2.04 5.40 10.43
CA LEU A 73 -1.22 5.56 9.23
C LEU A 73 -2.03 5.43 7.93
N ARG A 74 -3.27 4.92 8.00
CA ARG A 74 -4.14 4.68 6.83
C ARG A 74 -4.33 5.90 5.95
N ILE A 75 -4.42 7.09 6.54
CA ILE A 75 -4.61 8.33 5.78
C ILE A 75 -3.40 8.61 4.88
N PHE A 76 -2.18 8.39 5.38
CA PHE A 76 -0.96 8.56 4.59
C PHE A 76 -0.82 7.47 3.53
N HIS A 77 -1.10 6.20 3.89
CA HIS A 77 -1.17 5.11 2.91
C HIS A 77 -2.17 5.43 1.79
N SER A 78 -3.38 5.89 2.13
CA SER A 78 -4.40 6.32 1.16
C SER A 78 -3.88 7.41 0.22
N ILE A 79 -3.19 8.44 0.74
CA ILE A 79 -2.62 9.51 -0.08
C ILE A 79 -1.58 8.95 -1.06
N PHE A 80 -0.68 8.06 -0.62
CA PHE A 80 0.31 7.46 -1.51
C PHE A 80 -0.32 6.59 -2.60
N TYR A 81 -1.29 5.76 -2.26
CA TYR A 81 -2.04 4.97 -3.24
C TYR A 81 -2.84 5.84 -4.22
N LEU A 82 -3.41 6.95 -3.74
CA LEU A 82 -4.12 7.92 -4.58
C LEU A 82 -3.17 8.55 -5.61
N LEU A 83 -2.03 9.08 -5.15
CA LEU A 83 -1.03 9.70 -6.01
C LEU A 83 -0.48 8.70 -7.04
N ALA A 84 -0.18 7.48 -6.62
CA ALA A 84 0.28 6.41 -7.52
C ALA A 84 -0.77 6.08 -8.60
N GLY A 85 -2.03 5.89 -8.19
CA GLY A 85 -3.13 5.59 -9.12
C GLY A 85 -3.36 6.72 -10.13
N LEU A 86 -3.33 7.98 -9.68
CA LEU A 86 -3.47 9.14 -10.55
C LEU A 86 -2.31 9.29 -11.53
N LEU A 87 -1.06 9.11 -11.09
CA LEU A 87 0.11 9.16 -11.98
C LEU A 87 0.05 8.12 -13.10
N ILE A 88 -0.40 6.90 -12.78
CA ILE A 88 -0.55 5.83 -13.77
C ILE A 88 -1.65 6.15 -14.78
N LEU A 89 -2.80 6.68 -14.32
CA LEU A 89 -3.95 6.94 -15.19
C LEU A 89 -3.85 8.24 -15.99
N TYR A 90 -3.03 9.19 -15.52
CA TYR A 90 -2.92 10.51 -16.16
C TYR A 90 -2.27 10.43 -17.54
N SER A 91 -1.10 9.80 -17.65
CA SER A 91 -0.44 9.55 -18.93
C SER A 91 0.66 8.52 -18.79
N ASN A 92 0.88 7.73 -19.84
CA ASN A 92 1.92 6.70 -19.90
C ASN A 92 3.32 7.22 -19.56
N LYS A 93 3.59 8.50 -19.85
CA LYS A 93 4.87 9.16 -19.51
C LYS A 93 5.13 9.22 -18.00
N TYR A 94 4.07 9.22 -17.18
CA TYR A 94 4.16 9.37 -15.74
C TYR A 94 4.08 8.05 -14.96
N ILE A 95 3.82 6.92 -15.62
CA ILE A 95 3.72 5.60 -14.99
C ILE A 95 4.94 5.32 -14.11
N LYS A 96 6.15 5.59 -14.61
CA LYS A 96 7.39 5.38 -13.86
C LYS A 96 7.43 6.19 -12.56
N TYR A 97 6.89 7.41 -12.52
CA TYR A 97 6.89 8.20 -11.28
C TYR A 97 5.97 7.63 -10.21
N ALA A 98 5.01 6.76 -10.55
CA ALA A 98 4.15 6.10 -9.57
C ALA A 98 4.93 5.17 -8.61
N SER A 99 6.13 4.72 -8.99
CA SER A 99 7.01 4.00 -8.07
C SER A 99 7.40 4.81 -6.85
N ILE A 100 7.51 6.14 -6.96
CA ILE A 100 7.93 7.01 -5.86
C ILE A 100 6.90 6.97 -4.71
N PRO A 101 5.62 7.32 -4.91
CA PRO A 101 4.64 7.22 -3.83
C PRO A 101 4.43 5.78 -3.33
N LEU A 102 4.50 4.77 -4.20
CA LEU A 102 4.41 3.36 -3.78
C LEU A 102 5.60 2.94 -2.90
N LEU A 103 6.81 3.43 -3.17
CA LEU A 103 7.96 3.19 -2.32
C LEU A 103 7.82 3.92 -0.97
N MET A 104 7.30 5.15 -0.98
CA MET A 104 7.00 5.88 0.26
C MET A 104 5.96 5.16 1.13
N ASP A 105 4.97 4.51 0.52
CA ASP A 105 4.02 3.63 1.22
C ASP A 105 4.73 2.46 1.93
N VAL A 106 5.67 1.81 1.25
CA VAL A 106 6.47 0.72 1.82
C VAL A 106 7.29 1.22 3.02
N LEU A 107 8.00 2.34 2.84
CA LEU A 107 8.83 2.92 3.89
C LEU A 107 8.00 3.33 5.11
N LEU A 108 6.83 3.92 4.90
CA LEU A 108 5.90 4.25 5.97
C LEU A 108 5.41 2.98 6.69
N GLY A 109 5.11 1.92 5.94
CA GLY A 109 4.69 0.63 6.50
C GLY A 109 5.78 0.00 7.36
N ILE A 110 7.03 0.01 6.90
CA ILE A 110 8.19 -0.48 7.65
C ILE A 110 8.42 0.37 8.90
N GLY A 111 8.47 1.70 8.76
CA GLY A 111 8.68 2.61 9.89
C GLY A 111 7.58 2.47 10.95
N GLY A 112 6.33 2.40 10.53
CA GLY A 112 5.20 2.16 11.44
C GLY A 112 5.30 0.81 12.14
N PHE A 113 5.73 -0.24 11.45
CA PHE A 113 5.90 -1.56 12.06
C PHE A 113 6.99 -1.55 13.14
N VAL A 114 8.13 -0.92 12.87
CA VAL A 114 9.24 -0.82 13.83
C VAL A 114 8.87 0.03 15.05
N VAL A 115 8.12 1.12 14.86
CA VAL A 115 7.78 2.05 15.95
C VAL A 115 6.62 1.53 16.81
N PHE A 116 5.60 0.92 16.21
CA PHE A 116 4.37 0.56 16.91
C PHE A 116 4.24 -0.93 17.28
N ARG A 117 5.22 -1.79 16.93
CA ARG A 117 5.11 -3.25 17.08
C ARG A 117 6.37 -4.00 17.50
#